data_AF-A0A382SM24-F1
#
_entry.id   AF-A0A382SM24-F1
#
_cell.length_a   1.000
_cell.length_b   1.000
_cell.length_c   1.000
_cell.angle_alpha   90.00
_cell.angle_beta   90.00
_cell.angle_gamma   90.00
#
_symmetry.space_group_name_H-M   'P 1'
#
loop_
_entity.id
_entity.type
_entity.pdbx_description
1 polymer ?
#
loop_
_entity_poly.entity_id
_entity_poly.type
_entity_poly.pdbx_seq_one_letter_code
_entity_poly.pdbx_strand_id
1 'polypeptide(L)'
;MKALHKKSPLSLPRNGFTLIELLVVIAIIAILASLLLPALGKAKAKAHQISCLNNYRQLQICWHMYVDDNNGHLPHNASLSGSSRDGWAATKQTWIVGNAWSDTNADNIRNGVLFKYNDSVNIYKCPSDTSTVRDQGKIPRSRSVAMNMHMNHIPLASDRT
;
A
#
# COMPACT_ATOMS: atom_id res chain seq x y z
N MET A 1 -46.29 74.23 4.41
CA MET A 1 -46.07 73.06 5.29
C MET A 1 -46.66 71.82 4.61
N LYS A 2 -45.83 70.89 4.12
CA LYS A 2 -46.28 69.55 3.64
C LYS A 2 -45.38 68.50 4.28
N ALA A 3 -45.96 67.66 5.12
CA ALA A 3 -45.26 66.57 5.81
C ALA A 3 -45.09 65.37 4.85
N LEU A 4 -43.88 64.81 4.79
CA LEU A 4 -43.55 63.61 4.02
C LEU A 4 -43.92 62.35 4.83
N HIS A 5 -44.80 61.52 4.30
CA HIS A 5 -45.14 60.21 4.86
C HIS A 5 -43.97 59.22 4.69
N LYS A 6 -43.38 58.80 5.80
CA LYS A 6 -42.34 57.76 5.89
C LYS A 6 -43.00 56.38 5.72
N LYS A 7 -42.86 55.75 4.55
CA LYS A 7 -43.28 54.36 4.34
C LYS A 7 -42.31 53.42 5.07
N SER A 8 -42.80 52.68 6.05
CA SER A 8 -42.05 51.63 6.76
C SER A 8 -41.79 50.42 5.83
N PRO A 9 -40.59 49.82 5.85
CA PRO A 9 -40.30 48.62 5.07
C PRO A 9 -41.10 47.42 5.63
N LEU A 10 -41.78 46.68 4.75
CA LEU A 10 -42.40 45.40 5.13
C LEU A 10 -41.29 44.40 5.47
N SER A 11 -41.22 43.97 6.73
CA SER A 11 -40.41 42.82 7.16
C SER A 11 -41.08 41.53 6.69
N LEU A 12 -40.51 40.87 5.69
CA LEU A 12 -40.93 39.51 5.31
C LEU A 12 -40.65 38.56 6.48
N PRO A 13 -41.59 37.68 6.84
CA PRO A 13 -41.36 36.70 7.90
C PRO A 13 -40.17 35.81 7.53
N ARG A 14 -39.19 35.72 8.43
CA ARG A 14 -38.12 34.72 8.33
C ARG A 14 -38.72 33.37 8.71
N ASN A 15 -38.95 32.51 7.73
CA ASN A 15 -39.25 31.10 7.97
C ASN A 15 -38.01 30.46 8.60
N GLY A 16 -38.09 30.14 9.90
CA GLY A 16 -37.06 29.39 10.62
C GLY A 16 -37.21 27.90 10.37
N PHE A 17 -36.09 27.19 10.32
CA PHE A 17 -36.07 25.73 10.23
C PHE A 17 -36.64 25.15 11.53
N THR A 18 -37.62 24.25 11.43
CA THR A 18 -38.17 23.58 12.61
C THR A 18 -37.26 22.43 13.05
N LEU A 19 -37.30 22.09 14.34
CA LEU A 19 -36.52 20.98 14.89
C LEU A 19 -36.87 19.64 14.22
N ILE A 20 -38.13 19.47 13.83
CA ILE A 20 -38.60 18.26 13.15
C ILE A 20 -38.05 18.15 11.71
N GLU A 21 -37.99 19.25 10.95
CA GLU A 21 -37.38 19.25 9.62
C GLU A 21 -35.90 18.87 9.69
N LEU A 22 -35.16 19.38 10.68
CA LEU A 22 -33.77 19.01 10.88
C LEU A 22 -33.62 17.53 11.25
N LEU A 23 -34.50 17.03 12.13
CA LEU A 23 -34.46 15.65 12.61
C LEU A 23 -34.75 14.63 11.50
N VAL A 24 -35.71 14.93 10.61
CA VAL A 24 -36.01 14.06 9.46
C VAL A 24 -34.84 14.03 8.48
N VAL A 25 -34.17 15.16 8.25
CA VAL A 25 -33.01 15.22 7.33
C VAL A 25 -31.85 14.37 7.84
N ILE A 26 -31.49 14.48 9.12
CA ILE A 26 -30.40 13.65 9.68
C ILE A 26 -30.78 12.16 9.68
N ALA A 27 -32.07 11.82 9.88
CA ALA A 27 -32.53 10.45 9.81
C ALA A 27 -32.37 9.86 8.40
N ILE A 28 -32.71 10.62 7.35
CA ILE A 28 -32.52 10.19 5.97
C ILE A 28 -31.03 10.03 5.63
N ILE A 29 -30.18 10.99 6.04
CA ILE A 29 -28.73 10.89 5.85
C ILE A 29 -28.15 9.65 6.54
N ALA A 30 -28.61 9.33 7.75
CA ALA A 30 -28.16 8.15 8.49
C ALA A 30 -28.49 6.84 7.75
N ILE A 31 -29.71 6.72 7.22
CA ILE A 31 -30.15 5.56 6.43
C ILE A 31 -29.27 5.41 5.18
N LEU A 32 -29.10 6.49 4.40
CA LEU A 32 -28.28 6.47 3.19
C LEU A 32 -26.81 6.14 3.50
N ALA A 33 -26.24 6.73 4.55
CA ALA A 33 -24.86 6.46 4.97
C ALA A 33 -24.65 5.00 5.37
N SER A 34 -25.62 4.39 6.08
CA SER A 34 -25.54 2.98 6.51
C SER A 34 -25.42 1.99 5.34
N LEU A 35 -26.02 2.31 4.19
CA LEU A 35 -25.92 1.50 2.97
C LEU A 35 -24.61 1.76 2.19
N LEU A 36 -24.07 2.97 2.28
CA LEU A 36 -22.86 3.38 1.57
C LEU A 36 -21.57 2.86 2.21
N LEU A 37 -21.49 2.81 3.55
CA LEU A 37 -20.30 2.34 4.28
C LEU A 37 -19.83 0.93 3.87
N PRO A 38 -20.68 -0.10 3.83
CA PRO A 38 -20.26 -1.44 3.41
C PRO A 38 -19.87 -1.51 1.92
N ALA A 39 -20.53 -0.72 1.06
CA ALA A 39 -20.18 -0.63 -0.36
C ALA A 39 -18.79 0.03 -0.55
N LEU A 40 -18.52 1.12 0.16
CA LEU A 40 -17.24 1.82 0.13
C LEU A 40 -16.09 0.95 0.66
N GLY A 41 -16.34 0.19 1.73
CA GLY A 41 -15.36 -0.77 2.26
C GLY A 41 -14.95 -1.82 1.22
N LYS A 42 -15.91 -2.40 0.50
CA LYS A 42 -15.65 -3.34 -0.60
C LYS A 42 -14.92 -2.67 -1.77
N ALA A 43 -15.32 -1.46 -2.14
CA ALA A 43 -14.68 -0.69 -3.22
C ALA A 43 -13.21 -0.39 -2.91
N LYS A 44 -12.90 0.03 -1.67
CA LYS A 44 -11.53 0.27 -1.21
C LYS A 44 -10.68 -1.00 -1.24
N ALA A 45 -11.21 -2.12 -0.75
CA ALA A 45 -10.50 -3.40 -0.80
C ALA A 45 -10.18 -3.83 -2.25
N LYS A 46 -11.12 -3.62 -3.18
CA LYS A 46 -10.91 -3.87 -4.60
C LYS A 46 -9.87 -2.94 -5.23
N ALA A 47 -9.91 -1.65 -4.89
CA ALA A 47 -8.90 -0.69 -5.34
C ALA A 47 -7.49 -1.09 -4.87
N HIS A 48 -7.34 -1.51 -3.60
CA HIS A 48 -6.06 -2.03 -3.11
C HIS A 48 -5.64 -3.32 -3.83
N GLN A 49 -6.57 -4.26 -4.06
CA GLN A 49 -6.29 -5.48 -4.84
C GLN A 49 -5.73 -5.15 -6.24
N ILE A 50 -6.37 -4.22 -6.95
CA ILE A 50 -5.93 -3.79 -8.29
C ILE A 50 -4.55 -3.15 -8.22
N SER A 51 -4.30 -2.30 -7.23
CA SER A 51 -2.99 -1.68 -7.02
C SER A 51 -1.90 -2.73 -6.75
N CYS A 52 -2.17 -3.73 -5.90
CA CYS A 52 -1.20 -4.81 -5.64
C CYS A 52 -0.92 -5.61 -6.91
N LEU A 53 -1.94 -5.95 -7.71
CA LEU A 53 -1.76 -6.66 -8.98
C LEU A 53 -0.91 -5.85 -9.97
N ASN A 54 -1.13 -4.53 -10.06
CA ASN A 54 -0.33 -3.67 -10.91
C ASN A 54 1.14 -3.61 -10.45
N ASN A 55 1.36 -3.54 -9.14
CA ASN A 55 2.70 -3.57 -8.54
C ASN A 55 3.42 -4.90 -8.86
N TYR A 56 2.73 -6.04 -8.72
CA TYR A 56 3.28 -7.35 -9.10
C TYR A 56 3.58 -7.46 -10.59
N ARG A 57 2.72 -6.91 -11.45
CA ARG A 57 2.97 -6.89 -12.89
C ARG A 57 4.22 -6.09 -13.22
N GLN A 58 4.43 -4.92 -12.59
CA GLN A 58 5.65 -4.14 -12.76
C GLN A 58 6.88 -4.91 -12.30
N LEU A 59 6.82 -5.57 -11.14
CA LEU A 59 7.90 -6.44 -10.68
C LEU A 59 8.19 -7.56 -11.67
N GLN A 60 7.17 -8.24 -12.19
CA GLN A 60 7.33 -9.31 -13.17
C GLN A 60 8.05 -8.82 -14.43
N ILE A 61 7.74 -7.61 -14.90
CA ILE A 61 8.47 -7.00 -16.03
C ILE A 61 9.95 -6.81 -15.66
N CYS A 62 10.27 -6.35 -14.45
CA CYS A 62 11.67 -6.27 -13.98
C CYS A 62 12.37 -7.64 -13.96
N TRP A 63 11.67 -8.71 -13.55
CA TRP A 63 12.20 -10.07 -13.59
C TRP A 63 12.51 -10.50 -15.02
N HIS A 64 11.61 -10.26 -15.98
CA HIS A 64 11.86 -10.59 -17.39
C HIS A 64 13.04 -9.82 -17.96
N MET A 65 13.12 -8.51 -17.72
CA MET A 65 14.27 -7.70 -18.19
C MET A 65 15.59 -8.16 -17.56
N TYR A 66 15.57 -8.60 -16.30
CA TYR A 66 16.76 -9.22 -15.69
C TYR A 66 17.17 -10.49 -16.44
N VAL A 67 16.23 -11.38 -16.71
CA VAL A 67 16.50 -12.65 -17.40
C VAL A 67 17.11 -12.39 -18.78
N ASP A 68 16.58 -11.42 -19.52
CA ASP A 68 17.10 -11.03 -20.84
C ASP A 68 18.54 -10.52 -20.76
N ASP A 69 18.88 -9.72 -19.76
CA ASP A 69 20.23 -9.16 -19.56
C ASP A 69 21.23 -10.15 -18.94
N ASN A 70 20.75 -11.23 -18.31
CA ASN A 70 21.60 -12.16 -17.53
C ASN A 70 21.57 -13.58 -18.11
N ASN A 71 21.61 -13.70 -19.45
CA ASN A 71 21.73 -14.98 -20.17
C ASN A 71 20.66 -16.01 -19.79
N GLY A 72 19.43 -15.57 -19.54
CA GLY A 72 18.35 -16.47 -19.15
C GLY A 72 18.32 -16.84 -17.67
N HIS A 73 19.26 -16.34 -16.86
CA HIS A 73 19.29 -16.63 -15.43
C HIS A 73 18.36 -15.70 -14.65
N LEU A 74 17.64 -16.27 -13.68
CA LEU A 74 16.87 -15.49 -12.72
C LEU A 74 17.82 -14.82 -11.70
N PRO A 75 17.42 -13.68 -11.11
CA PRO A 75 18.06 -13.08 -9.94
C PRO A 75 18.17 -14.07 -8.77
N HIS A 76 19.32 -14.13 -8.11
CA HIS A 76 19.47 -15.01 -6.95
C HIS A 76 18.52 -14.61 -5.81
N ASN A 77 18.14 -15.60 -4.99
CA ASN A 77 17.38 -15.34 -3.77
C ASN A 77 18.09 -15.83 -2.50
N ALA A 78 19.26 -16.47 -2.64
CA ALA A 78 19.98 -17.07 -1.53
C ALA A 78 21.38 -16.47 -1.37
N SER A 79 21.52 -15.68 -0.32
CA SER A 79 22.80 -15.35 0.31
C SER A 79 22.49 -14.93 1.74
N LEU A 80 22.20 -15.89 2.62
CA LEU A 80 21.64 -15.62 3.95
C LEU A 80 22.71 -15.57 5.04
N SER A 81 22.46 -14.83 6.12
CA SER A 81 23.34 -14.75 7.28
C SER A 81 22.62 -15.08 8.60
N GLY A 82 22.27 -16.34 8.85
CA GLY A 82 21.83 -16.76 10.18
C GLY A 82 20.88 -17.96 10.22
N SER A 83 20.57 -18.40 11.44
CA SER A 83 19.70 -19.54 11.74
C SER A 83 18.38 -19.15 12.42
N SER A 84 18.06 -17.85 12.47
CA SER A 84 16.86 -17.32 13.12
C SER A 84 16.07 -16.41 12.18
N ARG A 85 14.79 -16.16 12.51
CA ARG A 85 13.92 -15.26 11.75
C ARG A 85 14.50 -13.86 11.57
N ASP A 86 15.32 -13.38 12.50
CA ASP A 86 16.02 -12.09 12.37
C ASP A 86 17.27 -12.19 11.50
N GLY A 87 18.00 -13.31 11.60
CA GLY A 87 19.20 -13.58 10.82
C GLY A 87 18.94 -13.98 9.36
N TRP A 88 17.71 -14.38 8.99
CA TRP A 88 17.36 -14.69 7.61
C TRP A 88 17.21 -13.42 6.75
N ALA A 89 18.34 -12.78 6.45
CA ALA A 89 18.43 -11.63 5.58
C ALA A 89 19.13 -12.01 4.27
N ALA A 90 18.48 -11.73 3.14
CA ALA A 90 19.11 -11.86 1.83
C ALA A 90 20.25 -10.85 1.72
N THR A 91 21.42 -11.30 1.28
CA THR A 91 22.59 -10.43 1.09
C THR A 91 22.90 -10.30 -0.40
N LYS A 92 24.12 -9.89 -0.73
CA LYS A 92 24.55 -9.35 -2.04
C LYS A 92 24.00 -10.14 -3.25
N GLN A 93 23.79 -9.42 -4.36
CA GLN A 93 23.41 -9.98 -5.67
C GLN A 93 22.06 -10.72 -5.70
N THR A 94 21.17 -10.43 -4.75
CA THR A 94 19.81 -10.97 -4.74
C THR A 94 18.78 -9.99 -5.32
N TRP A 95 17.62 -10.50 -5.73
CA TRP A 95 16.53 -9.68 -6.28
C TRP A 95 16.11 -8.52 -5.35
N ILE A 96 16.07 -8.79 -4.03
CA ILE A 96 15.94 -7.81 -2.95
C ILE A 96 16.79 -8.26 -1.77
N VAL A 97 17.52 -7.32 -1.16
CA VAL A 97 18.39 -7.53 0.00
C VAL A 97 17.58 -7.44 1.31
N GLY A 98 18.17 -7.79 2.44
CA GLY A 98 17.59 -7.60 3.77
C GLY A 98 16.52 -8.61 4.14
N ASN A 99 15.71 -8.26 5.13
CA ASN A 99 14.68 -9.13 5.69
C ASN A 99 13.38 -8.36 5.90
N ALA A 100 12.33 -8.71 5.15
CA ALA A 100 11.04 -8.03 5.22
C ALA A 100 10.46 -7.96 6.65
N TRP A 101 10.82 -8.91 7.53
CA TRP A 101 10.40 -8.92 8.92
C TRP A 101 11.10 -7.88 9.80
N SER A 102 12.37 -7.55 9.54
CA SER A 102 13.17 -6.63 10.37
C SER A 102 13.52 -5.29 9.70
N ASP A 103 13.36 -5.18 8.37
CA ASP A 103 13.62 -3.97 7.58
C ASP A 103 12.71 -2.81 8.01
N THR A 104 13.28 -1.74 8.56
CA THR A 104 12.54 -0.53 8.99
C THR A 104 12.44 0.54 7.90
N ASN A 105 13.18 0.39 6.80
CA ASN A 105 13.21 1.34 5.70
C ASN A 105 13.29 0.62 4.33
N ALA A 106 13.42 1.38 3.26
CA ALA A 106 13.44 0.88 1.89
C ALA A 106 14.85 0.72 1.29
N ASP A 107 15.92 0.88 2.08
CA ASP A 107 17.28 0.87 1.53
C ASP A 107 17.66 -0.50 0.96
N ASN A 108 17.22 -1.55 1.63
CA ASN A 108 17.40 -2.93 1.17
C ASN A 108 16.66 -3.24 -0.15
N ILE A 109 15.57 -2.51 -0.45
CA ILE A 109 14.89 -2.59 -1.75
C ILE A 109 15.76 -1.95 -2.84
N ARG A 110 16.33 -0.77 -2.56
CA ARG A 110 17.20 -0.04 -3.50
C ARG A 110 18.47 -0.80 -3.85
N ASN A 111 18.96 -1.62 -2.92
CA ASN A 111 20.15 -2.44 -3.10
C ASN A 111 19.88 -3.77 -3.84
N GLY A 112 18.63 -4.08 -4.17
CA GLY A 112 18.26 -5.28 -4.92
C GLY A 112 18.60 -5.17 -6.40
N VAL A 113 18.98 -6.28 -7.04
CA VAL A 113 19.41 -6.26 -8.46
C VAL A 113 18.27 -5.93 -9.43
N LEU A 114 17.01 -6.03 -8.99
CA LEU A 114 15.86 -5.65 -9.80
C LEU A 114 15.60 -4.14 -9.80
N PHE A 115 16.13 -3.39 -8.84
CA PHE A 115 15.84 -1.97 -8.69
C PHE A 115 16.38 -1.13 -9.86
N LYS A 116 17.41 -1.60 -10.56
CA LYS A 116 17.94 -0.95 -11.77
C LYS A 116 16.94 -0.90 -12.94
N TYR A 117 15.94 -1.76 -12.92
CA TYR A 117 14.90 -1.86 -13.95
C TYR A 117 13.65 -1.03 -13.64
N ASN A 118 13.40 -0.79 -12.37
CA ASN A 118 12.35 0.09 -11.88
C ASN A 118 12.75 0.58 -10.49
N ASP A 119 13.02 1.89 -10.39
CA ASP A 119 13.49 2.59 -9.19
C ASP A 119 12.36 2.97 -8.22
N SER A 120 11.13 2.52 -8.49
CA SER A 120 9.97 2.79 -7.65
C SER A 120 9.87 1.79 -6.50
N VAL A 121 10.22 2.22 -5.28
CA VAL A 121 10.05 1.41 -4.05
C VAL A 121 8.61 0.93 -3.85
N ASN A 122 7.61 1.70 -4.28
CA ASN A 122 6.20 1.41 -4.05
C ASN A 122 5.73 0.10 -4.72
N ILE A 123 6.42 -0.39 -5.76
CA ILE A 123 6.04 -1.65 -6.44
C ILE A 123 6.30 -2.88 -5.55
N TYR A 124 7.11 -2.74 -4.49
CA TYR A 124 7.44 -3.82 -3.56
C TYR A 124 6.44 -3.94 -2.41
N LYS A 125 5.52 -2.97 -2.25
CA LYS A 125 4.52 -2.93 -1.18
C LYS A 125 3.11 -3.04 -1.77
N CYS A 126 2.31 -3.93 -1.20
CA CYS A 126 0.88 -4.02 -1.46
C CYS A 126 0.13 -3.11 -0.46
N PRO A 127 -0.73 -2.18 -0.90
CA PRO A 127 -1.50 -1.34 0.03
C PRO A 127 -2.43 -2.11 0.98
N SER A 128 -2.84 -3.33 0.63
CA SER A 128 -3.60 -4.20 1.53
C SER A 128 -2.77 -4.84 2.65
N ASP A 129 -1.43 -4.78 2.56
CA ASP A 129 -0.54 -5.39 3.54
C ASP A 129 -0.32 -4.47 4.75
N THR A 130 -1.00 -4.80 5.84
CA THR A 130 -0.92 -4.11 7.14
C THR A 130 0.17 -4.69 8.05
N SER A 131 1.05 -5.56 7.55
CA SER A 131 2.10 -6.19 8.36
C SER A 131 3.10 -5.16 8.89
N THR A 132 3.57 -5.40 10.11
CA THR A 132 4.55 -4.54 10.78
C THR A 132 5.88 -5.26 10.98
N VAL A 133 6.94 -4.47 11.10
CA VAL A 133 8.27 -4.92 11.45
C VAL A 133 8.23 -5.59 12.81
N ARG A 134 8.84 -6.77 12.90
CA ARG A 134 8.88 -7.62 14.10
C ARG A 134 7.52 -8.02 14.66
N ASP A 135 6.45 -7.84 13.89
CA ASP A 135 5.06 -8.06 14.29
C ASP A 135 4.66 -7.28 15.56
N GLN A 136 5.31 -6.14 15.82
CA GLN A 136 5.11 -5.34 17.03
C GLN A 136 4.02 -4.27 16.92
N GLY A 137 3.39 -4.11 15.76
CA GLY A 137 2.33 -3.11 15.54
C GLY A 137 2.80 -1.65 15.42
N LYS A 138 4.11 -1.39 15.45
CA LYS A 138 4.67 -0.03 15.51
C LYS A 138 5.06 0.55 14.15
N ILE A 139 5.80 -0.22 13.36
CA ILE A 139 6.42 0.25 12.10
C ILE A 139 5.87 -0.60 10.96
N PRO A 140 5.19 -0.04 9.94
CA PRO A 140 4.78 -0.79 8.76
C PRO A 140 6.00 -1.35 8.01
N ARG A 141 5.92 -2.58 7.51
CA ARG A 141 7.00 -3.15 6.66
C ARG A 141 7.12 -2.37 5.37
N SER A 142 8.36 -2.15 4.91
CA SER A 142 8.67 -1.45 3.65
C SER A 142 8.27 -2.23 2.39
N ARG A 143 8.06 -3.55 2.49
CA ARG A 143 7.63 -4.44 1.40
C ARG A 143 6.64 -5.49 1.87
N SER A 144 5.88 -6.02 0.91
CA SER A 144 4.95 -7.15 1.07
C SER A 144 5.44 -8.42 0.39
N VAL A 145 6.51 -8.31 -0.39
CA VAL A 145 7.01 -9.38 -1.24
C VAL A 145 8.21 -10.05 -0.60
N ALA A 146 8.22 -11.37 -0.66
CA ALA A 146 9.32 -12.24 -0.25
C ALA A 146 9.27 -13.51 -1.09
N MET A 147 10.38 -14.23 -1.18
CA MET A 147 10.50 -15.47 -1.93
C MET A 147 11.22 -16.51 -1.08
N ASN A 148 10.85 -17.78 -1.21
CA ASN A 148 11.53 -18.88 -0.51
C ASN A 148 13.00 -18.95 -0.95
N MET A 149 13.93 -19.03 -0.01
CA MET A 149 15.38 -19.04 -0.28
C MET A 149 15.83 -20.10 -1.28
N HIS A 150 15.14 -21.24 -1.38
CA HIS A 150 15.49 -22.32 -2.31
C HIS A 150 15.06 -22.04 -3.75
N MET A 151 14.18 -21.05 -3.97
CA MET A 151 13.85 -20.57 -5.31
C MET A 151 15.06 -19.85 -5.90
N ASN A 152 15.60 -20.38 -6.99
CA ASN A 152 16.76 -19.81 -7.66
C ASN A 152 17.99 -19.63 -6.74
N HIS A 153 18.19 -20.61 -5.86
CA HIS A 153 19.43 -20.79 -5.09
C HIS A 153 20.52 -21.31 -6.04
N ILE A 154 21.64 -20.61 -6.19
CA ILE A 154 22.83 -21.21 -6.79
C ILE A 154 23.59 -21.93 -5.66
N PRO A 155 23.76 -23.26 -5.73
CA PRO A 155 24.53 -24.01 -4.74
C PRO A 155 25.93 -23.42 -4.63
N LEU A 156 26.42 -23.23 -3.40
CA LEU A 156 27.82 -22.91 -3.17
C LEU A 156 28.67 -24.03 -3.79
N ALA A 157 29.91 -23.74 -4.16
CA ALA A 157 30.79 -24.77 -4.73
C ALA A 157 30.95 -25.99 -3.79
N SER A 158 30.78 -25.80 -2.48
CA SER A 158 30.75 -26.84 -1.44
C SER A 158 29.50 -27.73 -1.45
N ASP A 159 28.41 -27.30 -2.07
CA ASP A 159 27.13 -28.02 -2.08
C ASP A 159 26.99 -28.96 -3.29
N ARG A 160 28.00 -28.98 -4.18
CA ARG A 160 28.01 -29.79 -5.43
C ARG A 160 28.81 -31.10 -5.31
N THR A 161 29.30 -31.44 -4.12
CA THR A 161 30.05 -32.66 -3.81
C THR A 161 29.28 -33.50 -2.81
#